data_AF-A0A2A5M636-F1
#
_entry.id   AF-A0A2A5M636-F1
#
_cell.length_a   1.000
_cell.length_b   1.000
_cell.length_c   1.000
_cell.angle_alpha   90.00
_cell.angle_beta   90.00
_cell.angle_gamma   90.00
#
_symmetry.space_group_name_H-M   'P 1'
#
loop_
_entity.id
_entity.type
_entity.pdbx_description
1 polymer ?
#
loop_
_entity_poly.entity_id
_entity_poly.type
_entity_poly.pdbx_seq_one_letter_code
_entity_poly.pdbx_strand_id
1 'polypeptide(L)'
;MQDYMQHLPHMQEIKSEILNKVLSQVQNYDESQFSAKDVKNALNQTHLSIEHLKALLSSAAEDFIEELAFKSAKVKQKYFGNSISLFTPLYLSNYCNSKCVYCGFQKGNKIARAKLNEVEIHEEMQAIAKSGLEEILMLTGEGREFASVEYIANACKIAREYFKVVGVEIYPMNEDEYKILHEKGCDYVTVFQETYNPLKYSKIHLAGEKR
;
A
#
# COMPACT_ATOMS: atom_id res chain seq x y z
N MET A 1 17.43 9.15 22.50
CA MET A 1 17.15 8.84 21.07
C MET A 1 15.65 8.57 21.00
N GLN A 2 14.89 9.28 20.17
CA GLN A 2 13.44 9.08 20.10
C GLN A 2 13.16 7.68 19.54
N ASP A 3 12.37 6.87 20.24
CA ASP A 3 11.93 5.58 19.75
C ASP A 3 10.91 5.79 18.63
N TYR A 4 11.30 5.51 17.39
CA TYR A 4 10.44 5.64 16.21
C TYR A 4 9.49 4.43 16.03
N MET A 5 9.50 3.49 16.96
CA MET A 5 8.56 2.35 17.00
C MET A 5 7.48 2.54 18.08
N GLN A 6 7.47 3.67 18.77
CA GLN A 6 6.52 3.94 19.84
C GLN A 6 5.14 4.29 19.27
N HIS A 7 4.11 3.57 19.70
CA HIS A 7 2.72 3.85 19.33
C HIS A 7 2.25 5.17 19.97
N LEU A 8 1.38 5.90 19.26
CA LEU A 8 0.67 7.04 19.83
C LEU A 8 -0.41 6.56 20.82
N PRO A 9 -0.82 7.37 21.82
CA PRO A 9 -1.75 6.93 22.87
C PRO A 9 -3.11 6.41 22.39
N HIS A 10 -3.53 6.80 21.18
CA HIS A 10 -4.80 6.39 20.58
C HIS A 10 -4.67 5.20 19.62
N MET A 11 -3.45 4.76 19.30
CA MET A 11 -3.21 3.64 18.40
C MET A 11 -3.35 2.31 19.16
N GLN A 12 -4.07 1.37 18.55
CA GLN A 12 -4.20 0.01 19.05
C GLN A 12 -2.88 -0.74 18.87
N GLU A 13 -2.34 -1.27 19.96
CA GLU A 13 -1.18 -2.18 19.88
C GLU A 13 -1.63 -3.60 19.52
N ILE A 14 -1.14 -4.10 18.39
CA ILE A 14 -1.40 -5.47 17.94
C ILE A 14 -0.11 -6.29 18.10
N LYS A 15 -0.22 -7.43 18.80
CA LYS A 15 0.91 -8.37 18.92
C LYS A 15 1.12 -9.08 17.58
N SER A 16 2.24 -8.82 16.92
CA SER A 16 2.61 -9.45 15.65
C SER A 16 4.09 -9.81 15.62
N GLU A 17 4.40 -11.00 15.09
CA GLU A 17 5.77 -11.45 14.87
C GLU A 17 6.27 -11.13 13.45
N ILE A 18 5.41 -10.61 12.58
CA ILE A 18 5.70 -10.45 11.14
C ILE A 18 6.91 -9.54 10.94
N LEU A 19 6.93 -8.38 11.61
CA LEU A 19 8.04 -7.43 11.47
C LEU A 19 9.37 -8.08 11.91
N ASN A 20 9.39 -8.76 13.05
CA ASN A 20 10.61 -9.43 13.54
C ASN A 20 11.09 -10.50 12.57
N LYS A 21 10.18 -11.28 11.97
CA LYS A 21 10.52 -12.28 10.95
C LYS A 21 11.13 -11.62 9.70
N VAL A 22 10.55 -10.52 9.21
CA VAL A 22 11.07 -9.77 8.06
C VAL A 22 12.45 -9.19 8.37
N LEU A 23 12.60 -8.51 9.50
CA LEU A 23 13.87 -7.90 9.91
C LEU A 23 14.99 -8.94 10.06
N SER A 24 14.68 -10.11 10.62
CA SER A 24 15.64 -11.22 10.71
C SER A 24 16.09 -11.70 9.32
N GLN A 25 15.19 -11.80 8.35
CA GLN A 25 15.57 -12.20 6.98
C GLN A 25 16.43 -11.14 6.29
N VAL A 26 16.12 -9.86 6.48
CA VAL A 26 16.88 -8.74 5.90
C VAL A 26 18.27 -8.62 6.55
N GLN A 27 18.37 -8.78 7.87
CA GLN A 27 19.64 -8.70 8.58
C GLN A 27 20.60 -9.82 8.18
N ASN A 28 20.06 -11.01 7.91
CA ASN A 28 20.83 -12.19 7.51
C ASN A 28 20.97 -12.33 5.99
N TYR A 29 20.63 -11.29 5.21
CA TYR A 29 20.80 -11.31 3.77
C TYR A 29 22.18 -10.82 3.38
N ASP A 30 22.94 -11.71 2.74
CA ASP A 30 24.25 -11.43 2.15
C ASP A 30 24.24 -11.96 0.72
N GLU A 31 24.16 -11.06 -0.26
CA GLU A 31 24.05 -11.41 -1.67
C GLU A 31 25.28 -12.18 -2.20
N SER A 32 26.45 -12.00 -1.57
CA SER A 32 27.70 -12.63 -2.02
C SER A 32 27.74 -14.15 -1.84
N GLN A 33 26.80 -14.69 -1.06
CA GLN A 33 26.66 -16.12 -0.81
C GLN A 33 25.94 -16.86 -1.94
N PHE A 34 25.33 -16.13 -2.87
CA PHE A 34 24.54 -16.71 -3.96
C PHE A 34 25.33 -16.74 -5.26
N SER A 35 25.20 -17.84 -5.97
CA SER A 35 25.83 -18.06 -7.27
C SER A 35 24.77 -18.19 -8.37
N ALA A 36 25.22 -18.11 -9.62
CA ALA A 36 24.37 -18.42 -10.78
C ALA A 36 23.72 -19.82 -10.70
N LYS A 37 24.35 -20.77 -9.99
CA LYS A 37 23.77 -22.11 -9.76
C LYS A 37 22.55 -22.03 -8.83
N ASP A 38 22.59 -21.20 -7.80
CA ASP A 38 21.50 -21.02 -6.85
C ASP A 38 20.31 -20.32 -7.51
N VAL A 39 20.58 -19.32 -8.35
CA VAL A 39 19.57 -18.65 -9.19
C VAL A 39 18.89 -19.65 -10.12
N LYS A 40 19.68 -20.46 -10.85
CA LYS A 40 19.13 -21.53 -11.72
C LYS A 40 18.32 -22.55 -10.94
N ASN A 41 18.74 -22.92 -9.73
CA ASN A 41 17.95 -23.78 -8.87
C ASN A 41 16.60 -23.12 -8.54
N ALA A 42 16.59 -21.89 -8.05
CA ALA A 42 15.37 -21.14 -7.76
C ALA A 42 14.44 -21.00 -8.98
N LEU A 43 14.98 -20.75 -10.16
CA LEU A 43 14.22 -20.68 -11.43
C LEU A 43 13.54 -22.01 -11.78
N ASN A 44 14.10 -23.15 -11.41
CA ASN A 44 13.50 -24.46 -11.67
C ASN A 44 12.45 -24.90 -10.63
N GLN A 45 12.31 -24.19 -9.51
CA GLN A 45 11.33 -24.54 -8.48
C GLN A 45 9.91 -24.10 -8.82
N THR A 46 8.93 -24.93 -8.48
CA THR A 46 7.50 -24.57 -8.56
C THR A 46 7.07 -23.72 -7.36
N HIS A 47 7.63 -23.98 -6.18
CA HIS A 47 7.41 -23.24 -4.94
C HIS A 47 8.71 -22.61 -4.46
N LEU A 48 8.73 -21.29 -4.32
CA LEU A 48 9.91 -20.54 -3.88
C LEU A 48 9.94 -20.47 -2.35
N SER A 49 11.10 -20.72 -1.77
CA SER A 49 11.39 -20.47 -0.36
C SER A 49 11.99 -19.08 -0.19
N ILE A 50 12.20 -18.64 1.05
CA ILE A 50 12.87 -17.37 1.33
C ILE A 50 14.32 -17.39 0.79
N GLU A 51 15.02 -18.52 0.88
CA GLU A 51 16.38 -18.64 0.32
C GLU A 51 16.37 -18.59 -1.22
N HIS A 52 15.34 -19.15 -1.87
CA HIS A 52 15.18 -18.96 -3.31
C HIS A 52 14.94 -17.49 -3.66
N LEU A 53 14.10 -16.77 -2.89
CA LEU A 53 13.89 -15.34 -3.10
C LEU A 53 15.19 -14.55 -2.93
N LYS A 54 15.99 -14.83 -1.90
CA LYS A 54 17.29 -14.18 -1.69
C LYS A 54 18.24 -14.41 -2.86
N ALA A 55 18.31 -15.63 -3.39
CA ALA A 55 19.10 -15.91 -4.60
C ALA A 55 18.63 -15.07 -5.80
N LEU A 56 17.30 -14.98 -6.03
CA LEU A 56 16.74 -14.21 -7.13
C LEU A 56 16.87 -12.68 -6.98
N LEU A 57 17.13 -12.18 -5.77
CA LEU A 57 17.39 -10.77 -5.48
C LEU A 57 18.89 -10.42 -5.45
N SER A 58 19.78 -11.40 -5.56
CA SER A 58 21.23 -11.19 -5.53
C SER A 58 21.76 -10.67 -6.87
N SER A 59 22.94 -10.06 -6.85
CA SER A 59 23.66 -9.62 -8.06
C SER A 59 23.94 -10.78 -9.04
N ALA A 60 24.04 -12.03 -8.55
CA ALA A 60 24.16 -13.21 -9.41
C ALA A 60 22.92 -13.47 -10.30
N ALA A 61 21.79 -12.82 -10.03
CA ALA A 61 20.56 -12.93 -10.81
C ALA A 61 20.47 -11.93 -11.97
N GLU A 62 21.40 -10.96 -12.08
CA GLU A 62 21.37 -9.92 -13.12
C GLU A 62 21.35 -10.52 -14.54
N ASP A 63 22.18 -11.53 -14.80
CA ASP A 63 22.23 -12.23 -16.10
C ASP A 63 20.97 -13.07 -16.41
N PHE A 64 20.04 -13.20 -15.45
CA PHE A 64 18.84 -14.04 -15.53
C PHE A 64 17.53 -13.26 -15.58
N ILE A 65 17.58 -11.93 -15.73
CA ILE A 65 16.39 -11.06 -15.72
C ILE A 65 15.33 -11.51 -16.75
N GLU A 66 15.74 -11.89 -17.96
CA GLU A 66 14.82 -12.36 -19.00
C GLU A 66 14.18 -13.72 -18.65
N GLU A 67 14.96 -14.64 -18.07
CA GLU A 67 14.44 -15.94 -17.62
C GLU A 67 13.44 -15.76 -16.46
N LEU A 68 13.76 -14.85 -15.53
CA LEU A 68 12.89 -14.42 -14.44
C LEU A 68 11.58 -13.83 -14.97
N ALA A 69 11.65 -12.90 -15.92
CA ALA A 69 10.49 -12.26 -16.53
C ALA A 69 9.60 -13.30 -17.23
N PHE A 70 10.18 -14.22 -17.98
CA PHE A 70 9.44 -15.28 -18.65
C PHE A 70 8.78 -16.26 -17.67
N LYS A 71 9.47 -16.65 -16.60
CA LYS A 71 8.90 -17.47 -15.52
C LYS A 71 7.73 -16.74 -14.85
N SER A 72 7.90 -15.47 -14.51
CA SER A 72 6.85 -14.63 -13.92
C SER A 72 5.62 -14.54 -14.83
N ALA A 73 5.82 -14.28 -16.13
CA ALA A 73 4.74 -14.23 -17.12
C ALA A 73 3.96 -15.55 -17.21
N LYS A 74 4.66 -16.70 -17.22
CA LYS A 74 4.02 -18.03 -17.20
C LYS A 74 3.21 -18.27 -15.94
N VAL A 75 3.73 -17.88 -14.78
CA VAL A 75 3.01 -18.00 -13.50
C VAL A 75 1.77 -17.10 -13.52
N LYS A 76 1.90 -15.84 -13.95
CA LYS A 76 0.76 -14.92 -14.11
C LYS A 76 -0.28 -15.51 -15.04
N GLN A 77 0.11 -16.02 -16.20
CA GLN A 77 -0.81 -16.61 -17.17
C GLN A 77 -1.50 -17.86 -16.62
N LYS A 78 -0.79 -18.71 -15.86
CA LYS A 78 -1.36 -19.90 -15.24
C LYS A 78 -2.49 -19.57 -14.26
N TYR A 79 -2.34 -18.54 -13.44
CA TYR A 79 -3.30 -18.20 -12.38
C TYR A 79 -4.35 -17.16 -12.79
N PHE A 80 -3.97 -16.21 -13.65
CA PHE A 80 -4.80 -15.05 -14.01
C PHE A 80 -5.12 -14.96 -15.51
N GLY A 81 -4.61 -15.89 -16.33
CA GLY A 81 -4.77 -15.86 -17.77
C GLY A 81 -4.27 -14.53 -18.37
N ASN A 82 -5.01 -14.03 -19.35
CA ASN A 82 -4.73 -12.76 -20.02
C ASN A 82 -5.53 -11.59 -19.43
N SER A 83 -6.27 -11.79 -18.34
CA SER A 83 -7.09 -10.76 -17.72
C SER A 83 -6.23 -9.65 -17.12
N ILE A 84 -6.71 -8.41 -17.26
CA ILE A 84 -6.17 -7.20 -16.64
C ILE A 84 -7.34 -6.54 -15.93
N SER A 85 -7.26 -6.42 -14.60
CA SER A 85 -8.22 -5.64 -13.82
C SER A 85 -7.84 -4.17 -13.89
N LEU A 86 -8.84 -3.31 -14.05
CA LEU A 86 -8.68 -1.85 -14.05
C LEU A 86 -9.41 -1.29 -12.84
N PHE A 87 -8.78 -0.34 -12.16
CA PHE A 87 -9.38 0.43 -11.09
C PHE A 87 -9.08 1.91 -11.30
N THR A 88 -9.91 2.78 -10.72
CA THR A 88 -9.76 4.23 -10.85
C THR A 88 -9.40 4.86 -9.52
N PRO A 89 -8.27 5.58 -9.40
CA PRO A 89 -7.97 6.35 -8.20
C PRO A 89 -8.81 7.63 -8.15
N LEU A 90 -9.37 7.96 -6.98
CA LEU A 90 -10.05 9.23 -6.70
C LEU A 90 -9.52 9.83 -5.39
N TYR A 91 -8.87 10.99 -5.48
CA TYR A 91 -8.41 11.73 -4.31
C TYR A 91 -9.57 12.50 -3.68
N LEU A 92 -10.04 12.06 -2.51
CA LEU A 92 -11.09 12.75 -1.75
C LEU A 92 -10.57 13.98 -1.02
N SER A 93 -9.31 13.95 -0.60
CA SER A 93 -8.65 15.06 0.11
C SER A 93 -7.15 15.00 -0.06
N ASN A 94 -6.52 16.15 -0.30
CA ASN A 94 -5.06 16.27 -0.32
C ASN A 94 -4.49 16.97 0.95
N TYR A 95 -5.32 17.21 1.96
CA TYR A 95 -4.84 17.69 3.26
C TYR A 95 -4.06 16.59 3.98
N CYS A 96 -2.89 16.94 4.53
CA CYS A 96 -2.02 15.98 5.18
C CYS A 96 -1.19 16.65 6.28
N ASN A 97 -1.09 16.00 7.43
CA ASN A 97 -0.30 16.40 8.59
C ASN A 97 1.12 15.83 8.58
N SER A 98 1.38 14.83 7.76
CA SER A 98 2.67 14.14 7.73
C SER A 98 3.69 14.85 6.85
N LYS A 99 4.97 14.76 7.24
CA LYS A 99 6.12 15.31 6.52
C LYS A 99 6.94 14.20 5.85
N CYS A 100 6.33 13.51 4.90
CA CYS A 100 7.02 12.49 4.12
C CYS A 100 7.89 13.15 3.04
N VAL A 101 9.20 12.89 3.03
CA VAL A 101 10.16 13.58 2.14
C VAL A 101 9.91 13.35 0.64
N TYR A 102 9.20 12.27 0.32
CA TYR A 102 8.89 11.84 -1.05
C TYR A 102 7.47 12.25 -1.50
N CYS A 103 6.63 12.80 -0.62
CA CYS A 103 5.22 13.01 -0.91
C CYS A 103 4.92 14.47 -1.31
N GLY A 104 4.27 14.67 -2.46
CA GLY A 104 3.82 15.99 -2.91
C GLY A 104 2.80 16.66 -1.97
N PHE A 105 2.04 15.88 -1.20
CA PHE A 105 1.04 16.39 -0.26
C PHE A 105 1.59 16.67 1.14
N GLN A 106 2.89 16.47 1.40
CA GLN A 106 3.41 16.63 2.75
C GLN A 106 3.10 18.00 3.40
N LYS A 107 3.02 18.02 4.74
CA LYS A 107 2.75 19.22 5.53
C LYS A 107 3.87 20.24 5.35
N GLY A 108 3.55 21.36 4.71
CA GLY A 108 4.49 22.47 4.46
C GLY A 108 4.71 22.77 2.98
N ASN A 109 4.34 21.85 2.08
CA ASN A 109 4.31 22.17 0.65
C ASN A 109 3.21 23.22 0.38
N LYS A 110 3.57 24.27 -0.35
CA LYS A 110 2.67 25.36 -0.79
C LYS A 110 1.90 24.91 -2.03
N ILE A 111 0.91 24.05 -1.83
CA ILE A 111 0.00 23.57 -2.87
C ILE A 111 -1.43 24.01 -2.56
N ALA A 112 -2.29 24.07 -3.57
CA ALA A 112 -3.73 24.23 -3.38
C ALA A 112 -4.26 23.01 -2.62
N ARG A 113 -4.90 23.26 -1.47
CA ARG A 113 -5.49 22.20 -0.64
C ARG A 113 -6.98 22.10 -0.93
N ALA A 114 -7.44 20.88 -1.16
CA ALA A 114 -8.82 20.59 -1.53
C ALA A 114 -9.32 19.35 -0.79
N LYS A 115 -10.62 19.36 -0.51
CA LYS A 115 -11.38 18.26 0.05
C LYS A 115 -12.73 18.27 -0.65
N LEU A 116 -13.12 17.13 -1.21
CA LEU A 116 -14.41 17.01 -1.85
C LEU A 116 -15.53 17.01 -0.80
N ASN A 117 -16.56 17.81 -1.03
CA ASN A 117 -17.82 17.71 -0.32
C ASN A 117 -18.68 16.58 -0.91
N GLU A 118 -19.81 16.24 -0.28
CA GLU A 118 -20.66 15.13 -0.71
C GLU A 118 -21.18 15.27 -2.15
N VAL A 119 -21.55 16.48 -2.57
CA VAL A 119 -22.01 16.75 -3.94
C VAL A 119 -20.89 16.49 -4.94
N GLU A 120 -19.69 17.01 -4.67
CA GLU A 120 -18.51 16.81 -5.52
C GLU A 120 -18.12 15.31 -5.57
N ILE A 121 -18.26 14.57 -4.48
CA ILE A 121 -18.04 13.11 -4.47
C ILE A 121 -19.00 12.40 -5.43
N HIS A 122 -20.30 12.71 -5.36
CA HIS A 122 -21.29 12.15 -6.29
C HIS A 122 -20.97 12.51 -7.75
N GLU A 123 -20.60 13.77 -8.02
CA GLU A 123 -20.26 14.24 -9.37
C GLU A 123 -19.06 13.50 -9.96
N GLU A 124 -17.96 13.38 -9.21
CA GLU A 124 -16.75 12.66 -9.63
C GLU A 124 -17.04 11.16 -9.84
N MET A 125 -17.73 10.51 -8.90
CA MET A 125 -18.07 9.09 -9.00
C MET A 125 -19.00 8.81 -10.18
N GLN A 126 -19.99 9.67 -10.41
CA GLN A 126 -20.87 9.55 -11.57
C GLN A 126 -20.11 9.73 -12.88
N ALA A 127 -19.17 10.66 -12.94
CA ALA A 127 -18.32 10.88 -14.12
C ALA A 127 -17.45 9.64 -14.41
N ILE A 128 -16.83 9.04 -13.39
CA ILE A 128 -16.03 7.83 -13.52
C ILE A 128 -16.91 6.65 -13.93
N ALA A 129 -18.06 6.43 -13.29
CA ALA A 129 -18.96 5.30 -13.61
C ALA A 129 -19.47 5.35 -15.05
N LYS A 130 -19.69 6.55 -15.62
CA LYS A 130 -20.05 6.72 -17.04
C LYS A 130 -19.00 6.19 -18.03
N SER A 131 -17.73 6.03 -17.60
CA SER A 131 -16.68 5.41 -18.43
C SER A 131 -16.78 3.88 -18.51
N GLY A 132 -17.63 3.25 -17.68
CA GLY A 132 -17.76 1.80 -17.58
C GLY A 132 -16.78 1.14 -16.60
N LEU A 133 -15.96 1.91 -15.89
CA LEU A 133 -15.09 1.41 -14.83
C LEU A 133 -15.93 1.01 -13.61
N GLU A 134 -15.69 -0.19 -13.10
CA GLU A 134 -16.50 -0.81 -12.05
C GLU A 134 -15.82 -0.84 -10.67
N GLU A 135 -14.57 -0.41 -10.59
CA GLU A 135 -13.75 -0.38 -9.38
C GLU A 135 -13.17 1.01 -9.12
N ILE A 136 -13.33 1.48 -7.88
CA ILE A 136 -12.81 2.76 -7.38
C ILE A 136 -11.85 2.51 -6.22
N LEU A 137 -10.72 3.23 -6.22
CA LEU A 137 -9.80 3.32 -5.09
C LEU A 137 -9.81 4.76 -4.59
N MET A 138 -10.34 5.01 -3.40
CA MET A 138 -10.40 6.35 -2.83
C MET A 138 -9.18 6.64 -1.97
N LEU A 139 -8.55 7.79 -2.16
CA LEU A 139 -7.31 8.18 -1.50
C LEU A 139 -7.48 9.46 -0.70
N THR A 140 -6.79 9.54 0.43
CA THR A 140 -6.69 10.76 1.24
C THR A 140 -5.26 11.01 1.69
N GLY A 141 -4.94 12.28 1.96
CA GLY A 141 -3.80 12.59 2.82
C GLY A 141 -4.07 12.21 4.27
N GLU A 142 -3.01 12.22 5.09
CA GLU A 142 -3.09 11.84 6.50
C GLU A 142 -3.46 13.04 7.38
N GLY A 143 -4.75 13.28 7.57
CA GLY A 143 -5.25 14.36 8.41
C GLY A 143 -6.69 14.09 8.82
N ARG A 144 -6.88 13.46 9.98
CA ARG A 144 -8.18 13.02 10.52
C ARG A 144 -9.18 14.17 10.66
N GLU A 145 -8.71 15.40 10.87
CA GLU A 145 -9.55 16.60 10.92
C GLU A 145 -10.15 16.98 9.56
N PHE A 146 -9.53 16.56 8.46
CA PHE A 146 -10.00 16.80 7.10
C PHE A 146 -10.65 15.56 6.48
N ALA A 147 -10.11 14.39 6.74
CA ALA A 147 -10.58 13.11 6.24
C ALA A 147 -10.82 12.15 7.40
N SER A 148 -11.86 12.39 8.21
CA SER A 148 -12.20 11.50 9.32
C SER A 148 -12.65 10.12 8.83
N VAL A 149 -12.67 9.14 9.73
CA VAL A 149 -13.17 7.79 9.42
C VAL A 149 -14.61 7.85 8.92
N GLU A 150 -15.47 8.65 9.54
CA GLU A 150 -16.87 8.81 9.14
C GLU A 150 -17.01 9.44 7.75
N TYR A 151 -16.17 10.42 7.42
CA TYR A 151 -16.14 11.01 6.09
C TYR A 151 -15.76 9.97 5.02
N ILE A 152 -14.72 9.18 5.27
CA ILE A 152 -14.27 8.11 4.36
C ILE A 152 -15.34 7.02 4.28
N ALA A 153 -15.94 6.63 5.39
CA ALA A 153 -17.01 5.64 5.44
C ALA A 153 -18.27 6.11 4.68
N ASN A 154 -18.62 7.40 4.77
CA ASN A 154 -19.69 7.96 3.96
C ASN A 154 -19.35 7.92 2.47
N ALA A 155 -18.11 8.24 2.09
CA ALA A 155 -17.66 8.11 0.71
C ALA A 155 -17.73 6.65 0.22
N CYS A 156 -17.37 5.65 1.04
CA CYS A 156 -17.58 4.23 0.72
C CYS A 156 -19.04 3.89 0.48
N LYS A 157 -19.94 4.38 1.34
CA LYS A 157 -21.38 4.17 1.18
C LYS A 157 -21.88 4.73 -0.14
N ILE A 158 -21.47 5.95 -0.50
CA ILE A 158 -21.81 6.59 -1.78
C ILE A 158 -21.22 5.80 -2.95
N ALA A 159 -19.95 5.39 -2.85
CA ALA A 159 -19.27 4.62 -3.89
C ALA A 159 -20.00 3.32 -4.25
N ARG A 160 -20.65 2.67 -3.28
CA ARG A 160 -21.49 1.47 -3.53
C ARG A 160 -22.68 1.70 -4.46
N GLU A 161 -23.11 2.94 -4.64
CA GLU A 161 -24.17 3.30 -5.59
C GLU A 161 -23.68 3.26 -7.05
N TYR A 162 -22.35 3.37 -7.26
CA TYR A 162 -21.73 3.54 -8.58
C TYR A 162 -20.82 2.37 -8.98
N PHE A 163 -20.15 1.72 -8.02
CA PHE A 163 -19.09 0.75 -8.27
C PHE A 163 -19.38 -0.60 -7.64
N LYS A 164 -18.88 -1.66 -8.29
CA LYS A 164 -18.99 -3.04 -7.79
C LYS A 164 -17.94 -3.34 -6.73
N VAL A 165 -16.78 -2.70 -6.84
CA VAL A 165 -15.64 -2.86 -5.93
C VAL A 165 -15.19 -1.49 -5.43
N VAL A 166 -15.11 -1.34 -4.11
CA VAL A 166 -14.78 -0.09 -3.42
C VAL A 166 -13.57 -0.31 -2.53
N GLY A 167 -12.44 0.29 -2.90
CA GLY A 167 -11.21 0.27 -2.12
C GLY A 167 -10.90 1.63 -1.51
N VAL A 168 -10.06 1.62 -0.46
CA VAL A 168 -9.44 2.82 0.08
C VAL A 168 -7.93 2.67 0.20
N GLU A 169 -7.18 3.73 -0.08
CA GLU A 169 -5.75 3.85 0.18
C GLU A 169 -5.52 5.07 1.08
N ILE A 170 -5.41 4.81 2.39
CA ILE A 170 -5.50 5.82 3.44
C ILE A 170 -4.50 5.53 4.58
N TYR A 171 -4.48 6.39 5.59
CA TYR A 171 -3.62 6.22 6.76
C TYR A 171 -4.04 5.00 7.62
N PRO A 172 -3.11 4.42 8.42
CA PRO A 172 -3.42 3.30 9.30
C PRO A 172 -4.50 3.66 10.34
N MET A 173 -5.43 2.72 10.57
CA MET A 173 -6.55 2.87 11.51
C MET A 173 -6.56 1.77 12.57
N ASN A 174 -7.37 1.96 13.61
CA ASN A 174 -7.66 0.92 14.59
C ASN A 174 -8.68 -0.10 14.04
N GLU A 175 -8.81 -1.26 14.69
CA GLU A 175 -9.69 -2.35 14.25
C GLU A 175 -11.18 -1.93 14.19
N ASP A 176 -11.64 -1.15 15.17
CA ASP A 176 -13.00 -0.62 15.23
C ASP A 176 -13.29 0.36 14.09
N GLU A 177 -12.31 1.16 13.70
CA GLU A 177 -12.41 2.07 12.56
C GLU A 177 -12.45 1.33 11.22
N TYR A 178 -11.62 0.28 11.04
CA TYR A 178 -11.72 -0.58 9.86
C TYR A 178 -13.07 -1.30 9.78
N LYS A 179 -13.64 -1.70 10.93
CA LYS A 179 -14.98 -2.27 10.98
C LYS A 179 -16.04 -1.29 10.45
N ILE A 180 -15.95 -0.01 10.81
CA ILE A 180 -16.84 1.03 10.27
C ILE A 180 -16.74 1.12 8.74
N LEU A 181 -15.53 1.11 8.19
CA LEU A 181 -15.33 1.13 6.74
C LEU A 181 -15.95 -0.09 6.06
N HIS A 182 -15.73 -1.27 6.61
CA HIS A 182 -16.30 -2.51 6.09
C HIS A 182 -17.82 -2.49 6.11
N GLU A 183 -18.44 -2.07 7.22
CA GLU A 183 -19.90 -1.95 7.36
C GLU A 183 -20.51 -0.92 6.39
N LYS A 184 -19.73 0.05 5.92
CA LYS A 184 -20.14 1.01 4.88
C LYS A 184 -19.81 0.58 3.46
N GLY A 185 -19.34 -0.65 3.25
CA GLY A 185 -19.14 -1.23 1.93
C GLY A 185 -17.75 -1.04 1.35
N CYS A 186 -16.74 -0.83 2.20
CA CYS A 186 -15.34 -0.94 1.77
C CYS A 186 -14.96 -2.42 1.60
N ASP A 187 -14.55 -2.80 0.39
CA ASP A 187 -14.17 -4.16 0.01
C ASP A 187 -12.71 -4.48 0.35
N TYR A 188 -11.81 -3.49 0.23
CA TYR A 188 -10.40 -3.65 0.59
C TYR A 188 -9.73 -2.34 1.04
N VAL A 189 -8.64 -2.48 1.78
CA VAL A 189 -7.81 -1.38 2.26
C VAL A 189 -6.38 -1.58 1.78
N THR A 190 -5.78 -0.52 1.25
CA THR A 190 -4.36 -0.49 0.88
C THR A 190 -3.62 0.44 1.85
N VAL A 191 -2.60 -0.11 2.52
CA VAL A 191 -1.67 0.67 3.35
C VAL A 191 -0.26 0.26 2.97
N PHE A 192 0.52 1.22 2.47
CA PHE A 192 1.93 0.96 2.17
C PHE A 192 2.77 1.11 3.45
N GLN A 193 3.57 0.09 3.74
CA GLN A 193 4.62 0.16 4.75
C GLN A 193 5.74 1.15 4.36
N GLU A 194 5.83 1.49 3.07
CA GLU A 194 6.84 2.37 2.44
C GLU A 194 8.25 1.75 2.44
N THR A 195 8.76 1.38 3.62
CA THR A 195 9.98 0.60 3.78
C THR A 195 9.94 -0.16 5.11
N TYR A 196 10.37 -1.42 5.08
CA TYR A 196 10.52 -2.24 6.29
C TYR A 196 11.81 -1.94 7.07
N ASN A 197 12.71 -1.09 6.55
CA ASN A 197 13.91 -0.66 7.27
C ASN A 197 13.54 0.47 8.25
N PRO A 198 13.57 0.26 9.57
CA PRO A 198 13.05 1.24 10.53
C PRO A 198 13.89 2.54 10.57
N LEU A 199 15.20 2.43 10.38
CA LEU A 199 16.10 3.59 10.30
C LEU A 199 15.84 4.42 9.03
N LYS A 200 15.51 3.78 7.91
CA LYS A 200 15.14 4.49 6.68
C LYS A 200 13.74 5.11 6.83
N TYR A 201 12.80 4.36 7.41
CA TYR A 201 11.44 4.80 7.66
C TYR A 201 11.41 6.12 8.46
N SER A 202 12.14 6.19 9.58
CA SER A 202 12.25 7.41 10.39
C SER A 202 12.92 8.60 9.67
N LYS A 203 13.78 8.35 8.67
CA LYS A 203 14.42 9.40 7.86
C LYS A 203 13.52 9.94 6.76
N ILE A 204 12.58 9.14 6.27
CA ILE A 204 11.66 9.56 5.21
C ILE A 204 10.33 10.09 5.75
N HIS A 205 9.99 9.81 7.02
CA HIS A 205 8.82 10.31 7.74
C HIS A 205 9.23 11.29 8.85
N LEU A 206 9.33 12.59 8.53
CA LEU A 206 9.94 13.57 9.42
C LEU A 206 9.02 14.07 10.54
N ALA A 207 7.70 13.98 10.38
CA ALA A 207 6.68 14.41 11.33
C ALA A 207 5.31 13.83 10.94
N GLY A 208 4.35 13.87 11.87
CA GLY A 208 3.00 13.33 11.69
C GLY A 208 2.83 11.97 12.38
N GLU A 209 1.67 11.34 12.17
CA GLU A 209 1.34 10.02 12.75
C GLU A 209 2.15 8.88 12.10
N LYS A 210 2.63 9.09 10.86
CA LYS A 210 3.58 8.20 10.19
C LYS A 210 5.01 8.19 10.75
N ARG A 211 5.34 8.99 11.78
CA ARG A 211 6.71 9.10 12.32
C ARG A 211 7.03 8.05 13.37
#